data_AF-A0A1V2PF59-F1
#
_entry.id   AF-A0A1V2PF59-F1
#
_cell.length_a   1.000
_cell.length_b   1.000
_cell.length_c   1.000
_cell.angle_alpha   90.00
_cell.angle_beta   90.00
_cell.angle_gamma   90.00
#
_symmetry.space_group_name_H-M   'P 1'
#
loop_
_entity.id
_entity.type
_entity.pdbx_description
1 polymer ?
#
loop_
_entity_poly.entity_id
_entity_poly.type
_entity_poly.pdbx_seq_one_letter_code
_entity_poly.pdbx_strand_id
1 'polypeptide(L)'
;MRRAGAAALGALLLVVASPTASAADAPTPRVSLSSSSDLDPAGQPVTVTGAAFDPKFGDGKGYGVRVGPRRTGWRGTDKTPFTQFSKLLKENWVPGITLKPDGTWQATIKPAANYTAGDGEAISAAKEQIYLMIFPWDNPDTSRDIVIPLTFKGITTPAPVDGALAWGFKGAWRSYITGGGTITPSQGATYDTSGQAPYPYFWPFKTASYDPRTGRGEVQLTGKVNFSYEAHTIWDYGLANPKVVINPDGKGVLYATVNYALFGTKTQPKDVFGPQQIPFADLEFDGKPAVSGKKVTVKIKSAVLTEEGGATLAAGGYKKGTPLDTGTLAFTADIPSACEANGVYTKGNLLWGFKRSFRNYVGGGKGNSITASGGAVITDIDVQANPNGVATGLHQYPFRSAQFTSETKFDTSFGGTITFSYPAHDDFTVQIGNPRVVVDGKAGSLFADVELTANAGGQGKPTKQTGVELAKLNFESAKTSSADGVLTVSGVAATLASDDAFAGYYSKGEKLDDATVTLGAECSSLPAAASQSGGSGGGASGSQEDLVPALNFRPPLANTGSAPFGLVATGVLLVLSGAWLVHFGRRVRRS
;
A
#
# COMPACT_ATOMS: atom_id res chain seq x y z
N MET A 1 9.33 -75.91 41.68
CA MET A 1 10.70 -75.71 41.14
C MET A 1 10.62 -75.54 39.64
N ARG A 2 11.18 -74.42 39.14
CA ARG A 2 11.51 -74.03 37.76
C ARG A 2 10.45 -74.27 36.66
N ARG A 3 9.66 -73.22 36.38
CA ARG A 3 8.90 -73.06 35.13
C ARG A 3 9.87 -72.79 33.97
N ALA A 4 9.85 -73.64 32.95
CA ALA A 4 10.46 -73.39 31.66
C ALA A 4 9.51 -72.50 30.84
N GLY A 5 9.94 -71.27 30.56
CA GLY A 5 9.29 -70.39 29.60
C GLY A 5 10.08 -70.43 28.30
N ALA A 6 9.43 -70.89 27.22
CA ALA A 6 9.93 -70.77 25.86
C ALA A 6 9.97 -69.29 25.47
N ALA A 7 11.12 -68.79 25.03
CA ALA A 7 11.26 -67.49 24.39
C ALA A 7 11.77 -67.72 22.97
N ALA A 8 10.95 -67.30 22.01
CA ALA A 8 11.21 -67.39 20.59
C ALA A 8 12.39 -66.52 20.18
N LEU A 9 13.15 -67.00 19.18
CA LEU A 9 14.18 -66.24 18.48
C LEU A 9 13.54 -65.01 17.82
N GLY A 10 13.87 -63.82 18.33
CA GLY A 10 13.75 -62.56 17.62
C GLY A 10 15.14 -62.07 17.25
N ALA A 11 15.54 -62.22 15.99
CA ALA A 11 16.73 -61.60 15.46
C ALA A 11 16.54 -60.07 15.45
N LEU A 12 17.16 -59.38 16.41
CA LEU A 12 17.22 -57.93 16.44
C LEU A 12 18.29 -57.50 15.42
N LEU A 13 17.88 -57.15 14.20
CA LEU A 13 18.72 -56.35 13.30
C LEU A 13 18.93 -54.99 13.98
N LEU A 14 20.11 -54.77 14.56
CA LEU A 14 20.60 -53.41 14.77
C LEU A 14 20.85 -52.81 13.39
N VAL A 15 19.87 -52.05 12.90
CA VAL A 15 20.13 -51.02 11.90
C VAL A 15 20.98 -49.98 12.60
N VAL A 16 22.30 -50.06 12.43
CA VAL A 16 23.18 -48.94 12.69
C VAL A 16 22.77 -47.89 11.67
N ALA A 17 21.92 -46.95 12.07
CA ALA A 17 21.68 -45.76 11.30
C ALA A 17 23.02 -45.03 11.23
N SER A 18 23.74 -45.23 10.13
CA SER A 18 24.79 -44.31 9.72
C SER A 18 24.22 -42.90 9.86
N PRO A 19 24.91 -41.95 10.50
CA PRO A 19 24.46 -40.58 10.47
C PRO A 19 24.31 -40.23 9.00
N THR A 20 23.07 -39.97 8.58
CA THR A 20 22.80 -39.37 7.29
C THR A 20 23.71 -38.17 7.21
N ALA A 21 24.68 -38.22 6.29
CA ALA A 21 25.51 -37.07 5.99
C ALA A 21 24.57 -35.87 5.92
N SER A 22 24.74 -34.92 6.84
CA SER A 22 24.08 -33.63 6.78
C SER A 22 24.13 -33.20 5.33
N ALA A 23 22.97 -32.90 4.73
CA ALA A 23 22.91 -32.34 3.40
C ALA A 23 23.97 -31.23 3.34
N ALA A 24 25.05 -31.47 2.59
CA ALA A 24 26.11 -30.49 2.45
C ALA A 24 25.44 -29.26 1.86
N ASP A 25 25.44 -28.17 2.62
CA ASP A 25 24.78 -26.92 2.28
C ASP A 25 25.21 -26.55 0.86
N ALA A 26 24.26 -26.57 -0.09
CA ALA A 26 24.59 -26.37 -1.51
C ALA A 26 25.37 -25.06 -1.65
N PRO A 27 26.53 -25.04 -2.32
CA PRO A 27 27.40 -23.88 -2.36
C PRO A 27 26.61 -22.67 -2.90
N THR A 28 26.48 -21.64 -2.06
CA THR A 28 25.72 -20.44 -2.41
C THR A 28 26.55 -19.56 -3.36
N PRO A 29 25.96 -19.06 -4.47
CA PRO A 29 26.64 -18.17 -5.42
C PRO A 29 27.23 -16.94 -4.75
N ARG A 30 28.44 -16.54 -5.16
CA ARG A 30 29.18 -15.39 -4.60
C ARG A 30 29.72 -14.54 -5.73
N VAL A 31 29.69 -13.23 -5.55
CA VAL A 31 30.14 -12.25 -6.54
C VAL A 31 31.02 -11.22 -5.84
N SER A 32 32.14 -10.87 -6.47
CA SER A 32 33.03 -9.78 -6.08
C SER A 32 33.29 -8.86 -7.26
N LEU A 33 33.38 -7.55 -7.01
CA LEU A 33 33.71 -6.55 -8.02
C LEU A 33 35.09 -5.97 -7.74
N SER A 34 35.82 -5.59 -8.80
CA SER A 34 37.05 -4.79 -8.66
C SER A 34 36.78 -3.42 -8.03
N SER A 35 35.61 -2.84 -8.28
CA SER A 35 35.02 -1.74 -7.50
C SER A 35 33.50 -1.72 -7.70
N SER A 36 32.75 -1.36 -6.65
CA SER A 36 31.30 -1.10 -6.70
C SER A 36 30.94 0.36 -6.42
N SER A 37 31.95 1.20 -6.18
CA SER A 37 31.74 2.55 -5.65
C SER A 37 32.86 3.49 -6.10
N ASP A 38 32.59 4.80 -6.02
CA ASP A 38 33.42 5.85 -6.62
C ASP A 38 33.77 5.60 -8.09
N LEU A 39 32.85 4.96 -8.80
CA LEU A 39 33.02 4.61 -10.20
C LEU A 39 33.08 5.89 -11.04
N ASP A 40 33.95 5.92 -12.04
CA ASP A 40 33.94 6.99 -13.04
C ASP A 40 32.54 7.12 -13.66
N PRO A 41 31.86 8.28 -13.55
CA PRO A 41 30.56 8.51 -14.15
C PRO A 41 30.49 8.22 -15.66
N ALA A 42 31.61 8.32 -16.38
CA ALA A 42 31.69 8.06 -17.82
C ALA A 42 31.79 6.56 -18.18
N GLY A 43 31.98 5.68 -17.19
CA GLY A 43 32.08 4.23 -17.39
C GLY A 43 33.50 3.71 -17.40
N GLN A 44 34.04 3.41 -16.21
CA GLN A 44 35.28 2.66 -16.07
C GLN A 44 35.05 1.14 -16.20
N PRO A 45 36.03 0.35 -16.67
CA PRO A 45 35.96 -1.10 -16.60
C PRO A 45 35.89 -1.60 -15.14
N VAL A 46 34.89 -2.44 -14.86
CA VAL A 46 34.76 -3.15 -13.59
C VAL A 46 34.77 -4.65 -13.86
N THR A 47 35.71 -5.36 -13.24
CA THR A 47 35.78 -6.81 -13.31
C THR A 47 34.81 -7.40 -12.30
N VAL A 48 33.88 -8.23 -12.78
CA VAL A 48 32.94 -9.01 -11.98
C VAL A 48 33.44 -10.45 -11.96
N THR A 49 33.75 -10.96 -10.77
CA THR A 49 34.18 -12.35 -10.58
C THR A 49 33.13 -13.08 -9.76
N GLY A 50 32.68 -14.24 -10.25
CA GLY A 50 31.74 -15.08 -9.53
C GLY A 50 32.29 -16.48 -9.26
N ALA A 51 31.83 -17.05 -8.16
CA ALA A 51 32.19 -18.38 -7.70
C ALA A 51 30.97 -19.09 -7.08
N ALA A 52 31.02 -20.41 -6.99
CA ALA A 52 29.94 -21.23 -6.40
C ALA A 52 28.58 -21.09 -7.12
N PHE A 53 28.57 -20.77 -8.40
CA PHE A 53 27.36 -20.83 -9.22
C PHE A 53 27.15 -22.27 -9.69
N ASP A 54 25.98 -22.85 -9.43
CA ASP A 54 25.67 -24.18 -9.96
C ASP A 54 25.21 -24.06 -11.43
N PRO A 55 25.94 -24.65 -12.40
CA PRO A 55 25.56 -24.61 -13.82
C PRO A 55 24.25 -25.35 -14.12
N LYS A 56 23.82 -26.25 -13.23
CA LYS A 56 22.61 -27.07 -13.39
C LYS A 56 21.39 -26.47 -12.69
N PHE A 57 21.58 -25.44 -11.86
CA PHE A 57 20.49 -24.78 -11.15
C PHE A 57 19.42 -24.25 -12.12
N GLY A 58 18.14 -24.39 -11.76
CA GLY A 58 17.03 -23.92 -12.58
C GLY A 58 17.02 -24.53 -13.99
N ASP A 59 17.16 -25.86 -14.07
CA ASP A 59 17.20 -26.63 -15.31
C ASP A 59 18.33 -26.24 -16.29
N GLY A 60 19.44 -25.69 -15.77
CA GLY A 60 20.58 -25.26 -16.58
C GLY A 60 20.25 -24.08 -17.52
N LYS A 61 19.21 -23.31 -17.21
CA LYS A 61 18.86 -22.08 -17.97
C LYS A 61 19.90 -20.97 -17.79
N GLY A 62 20.74 -21.06 -16.76
CA GLY A 62 21.81 -20.11 -16.47
C GLY A 62 21.31 -18.95 -15.61
N TYR A 63 22.05 -17.84 -15.65
CA TYR A 63 21.79 -16.66 -14.83
C TYR A 63 21.78 -15.40 -15.71
N GLY A 64 20.87 -14.47 -15.45
CA GLY A 64 20.93 -13.13 -16.04
C GLY A 64 21.98 -12.29 -15.32
N VAL A 65 22.75 -11.48 -16.05
CA VAL A 65 23.67 -10.46 -15.52
C VAL A 65 23.29 -9.11 -16.13
N ARG A 66 22.85 -8.17 -15.29
CA ARG A 66 22.30 -6.88 -15.71
C ARG A 66 22.93 -5.71 -14.97
N VAL A 67 23.06 -4.56 -15.63
CA VAL A 67 23.41 -3.28 -15.02
C VAL A 67 22.35 -2.24 -15.37
N GLY A 68 21.76 -1.61 -14.36
CA GLY A 68 20.70 -0.61 -14.52
C GLY A 68 19.87 -0.44 -13.24
N PRO A 69 18.79 0.36 -13.27
CA PRO A 69 17.88 0.47 -12.15
C PRO A 69 17.07 -0.82 -11.97
N ARG A 70 16.76 -1.17 -10.73
CA ARG A 70 15.95 -2.34 -10.38
C ARG A 70 14.44 -2.01 -10.46
N ARG A 71 13.97 -1.69 -11.67
CA ARG A 71 12.55 -1.39 -11.95
C ARG A 71 11.73 -2.67 -12.10
N THR A 72 10.40 -2.57 -12.05
CA THR A 72 9.50 -3.71 -12.33
C THR A 72 9.86 -4.38 -13.65
N GLY A 73 9.93 -5.72 -13.66
CA GLY A 73 10.33 -6.47 -14.85
C GLY A 73 11.84 -6.63 -15.04
N TRP A 74 12.69 -6.18 -14.10
CA TRP A 74 14.15 -6.33 -14.19
C TRP A 74 14.65 -7.79 -14.24
N ARG A 75 13.82 -8.79 -13.93
CA ARG A 75 14.09 -10.24 -14.14
C ARG A 75 13.48 -10.82 -15.42
N GLY A 76 12.67 -10.04 -16.14
CA GLY A 76 11.94 -10.50 -17.32
C GLY A 76 12.89 -10.99 -18.42
N THR A 77 12.46 -11.98 -19.19
CA THR A 77 13.23 -12.56 -20.31
C THR A 77 13.26 -11.66 -21.55
N ASP A 78 12.32 -10.71 -21.62
CA ASP A 78 12.26 -9.70 -22.67
C ASP A 78 13.43 -8.70 -22.57
N LYS A 79 13.63 -7.89 -23.62
CA LYS A 79 14.58 -6.78 -23.54
C LYS A 79 14.18 -5.90 -22.37
N THR A 80 15.07 -5.75 -21.38
CA THR A 80 14.95 -4.74 -20.32
C THR A 80 15.47 -3.43 -20.87
N PRO A 81 14.61 -2.55 -21.42
CA PRO A 81 15.10 -1.40 -22.17
C PRO A 81 15.90 -0.47 -21.27
N PHE A 82 15.53 -0.38 -19.99
CA PHE A 82 16.18 0.46 -18.99
C PHE A 82 17.56 -0.01 -18.52
N THR A 83 18.11 -1.15 -18.97
CA THR A 83 19.45 -1.60 -18.55
C THR A 83 20.53 -1.23 -19.56
N GLN A 84 21.68 -0.74 -19.08
CA GLN A 84 22.87 -0.44 -19.89
C GLN A 84 23.72 -1.68 -20.20
N PHE A 85 23.56 -2.76 -19.42
CA PHE A 85 24.20 -4.05 -19.67
C PHE A 85 23.20 -5.17 -19.40
N SER A 86 23.16 -6.16 -20.27
CA SER A 86 22.32 -7.35 -20.12
C SER A 86 22.94 -8.51 -20.90
N LYS A 87 23.40 -9.54 -20.19
CA LYS A 87 24.01 -10.75 -20.77
C LYS A 87 23.58 -11.98 -20.00
N LEU A 88 23.46 -13.10 -20.69
CA LEU A 88 23.24 -14.41 -20.08
C LEU A 88 24.59 -15.01 -19.65
N LEU A 89 24.69 -15.43 -18.40
CA LEU A 89 25.77 -16.23 -17.82
C LEU A 89 25.37 -17.70 -17.88
N LYS A 90 26.04 -18.50 -18.72
CA LYS A 90 25.69 -19.90 -18.94
C LYS A 90 26.90 -20.71 -19.41
N GLU A 91 26.89 -22.00 -19.10
CA GLU A 91 27.90 -22.95 -19.59
C GLU A 91 27.85 -23.06 -21.13
N ASN A 92 29.02 -23.06 -21.77
CA ASN A 92 29.17 -23.18 -23.23
C ASN A 92 28.40 -22.13 -24.06
N TRP A 93 28.15 -20.94 -23.50
CA TRP A 93 27.43 -19.85 -24.15
C TRP A 93 28.35 -18.69 -24.54
N VAL A 94 28.69 -18.62 -25.83
CA VAL A 94 29.63 -17.62 -26.39
C VAL A 94 29.01 -16.21 -26.59
N PRO A 95 27.71 -16.03 -26.90
CA PRO A 95 27.11 -14.69 -27.01
C PRO A 95 27.02 -13.90 -25.69
N GLY A 96 27.26 -14.57 -24.56
CA GLY A 96 27.14 -14.03 -23.21
C GLY A 96 28.41 -14.22 -22.37
N ILE A 97 28.22 -14.52 -21.08
CA ILE A 97 29.30 -14.75 -20.13
C ILE A 97 29.43 -16.25 -19.92
N THR A 98 30.64 -16.79 -20.06
CA THR A 98 30.88 -18.22 -19.88
C THR A 98 30.91 -18.58 -18.40
N LEU A 99 29.99 -19.44 -17.97
CA LEU A 99 30.03 -20.12 -16.67
C LEU A 99 30.84 -21.41 -16.82
N LYS A 100 31.89 -21.58 -16.02
CA LYS A 100 32.69 -22.81 -16.05
C LYS A 100 31.99 -23.93 -15.26
N PRO A 101 32.30 -25.21 -15.55
CA PRO A 101 31.74 -26.36 -14.83
C PRO A 101 31.99 -26.34 -13.32
N ASP A 102 33.07 -25.69 -12.86
CA ASP A 102 33.43 -25.52 -11.45
C ASP A 102 32.64 -24.41 -10.74
N GLY A 103 31.71 -23.76 -11.44
CA GLY A 103 30.87 -22.69 -10.93
C GLY A 103 31.56 -21.32 -10.85
N THR A 104 32.73 -21.18 -11.47
CA THR A 104 33.45 -19.90 -11.58
C THR A 104 33.20 -19.20 -12.90
N TRP A 105 33.27 -17.87 -12.89
CA TRP A 105 33.16 -17.04 -14.09
C TRP A 105 33.75 -15.66 -13.87
N GLN A 106 34.03 -14.96 -14.96
CA GLN A 106 34.47 -13.57 -14.92
C GLN A 106 33.88 -12.80 -16.11
N ALA A 107 33.51 -11.55 -15.87
CA ALA A 107 33.07 -10.62 -16.90
C ALA A 107 33.63 -9.22 -16.63
N THR A 108 33.68 -8.39 -17.67
CA THR A 108 33.96 -6.96 -17.53
C THR A 108 32.71 -6.18 -17.92
N ILE A 109 32.28 -5.28 -17.04
CA ILE A 109 31.19 -4.32 -17.29
C ILE A 109 31.77 -2.89 -17.31
N LYS A 110 31.04 -1.93 -17.90
CA LYS A 110 31.39 -0.50 -17.89
C LYS A 110 30.18 0.31 -17.43
N PRO A 111 29.83 0.27 -16.13
CA PRO A 111 28.68 1.00 -15.62
C PRO A 111 28.91 2.50 -15.78
N ALA A 112 28.04 3.20 -16.51
CA ALA A 112 27.98 4.64 -16.60
C ALA A 112 26.89 5.20 -15.68
N ALA A 113 27.14 6.38 -15.10
CA ALA A 113 26.19 7.04 -14.22
C ALA A 113 25.00 7.63 -14.98
N ASN A 114 25.21 8.00 -16.23
CA ASN A 114 24.18 8.53 -17.12
C ASN A 114 24.25 7.77 -18.44
N TYR A 115 23.11 7.31 -18.93
CA TYR A 115 23.01 6.60 -20.20
C TYR A 115 21.63 6.72 -20.80
N THR A 116 21.54 6.54 -22.11
CA THR A 116 20.28 6.37 -22.81
C THR A 116 19.92 4.89 -22.84
N ALA A 117 18.79 4.56 -22.25
CA ALA A 117 18.19 3.23 -22.28
C ALA A 117 17.82 2.80 -23.71
N GLY A 118 17.60 1.50 -23.91
CA GLY A 118 17.23 0.93 -25.20
C GLY A 118 15.88 1.37 -25.75
N ASP A 119 15.01 1.96 -24.91
CA ASP A 119 13.75 2.62 -25.29
C ASP A 119 13.91 4.13 -25.55
N GLY A 120 15.12 4.68 -25.39
CA GLY A 120 15.41 6.10 -25.54
C GLY A 120 15.30 6.92 -24.25
N GLU A 121 14.93 6.31 -23.12
CA GLU A 121 14.85 7.04 -21.84
C GLU A 121 16.25 7.44 -21.35
N ALA A 122 16.40 8.69 -20.89
CA ALA A 122 17.62 9.13 -20.22
C ALA A 122 17.60 8.70 -18.74
N ILE A 123 18.48 7.77 -18.37
CA ILE A 123 18.62 7.28 -17.01
C ILE A 123 19.82 7.96 -16.34
N SER A 124 19.66 8.32 -15.07
CA SER A 124 20.69 8.97 -14.26
C SER A 124 20.77 8.38 -12.86
N ALA A 125 21.99 8.01 -12.44
CA ALA A 125 22.31 7.56 -11.10
C ALA A 125 22.00 8.60 -10.01
N ALA A 126 21.89 9.89 -10.37
CA ALA A 126 21.48 10.95 -9.46
C ALA A 126 19.97 10.91 -9.14
N LYS A 127 19.16 10.29 -10.02
CA LYS A 127 17.68 10.24 -9.90
C LYS A 127 17.18 8.89 -9.41
N GLU A 128 17.87 7.81 -9.77
CA GLU A 128 17.54 6.45 -9.33
C GLU A 128 18.81 5.60 -9.12
N GLN A 129 18.76 4.65 -8.18
CA GLN A 129 19.89 3.80 -7.87
C GLN A 129 20.15 2.79 -9.01
N ILE A 130 21.40 2.71 -9.46
CA ILE A 130 21.87 1.72 -10.44
C ILE A 130 22.47 0.51 -9.69
N TYR A 131 22.21 -0.70 -10.19
CA TYR A 131 22.69 -1.95 -9.60
C TYR A 131 23.42 -2.81 -10.63
N LEU A 132 24.36 -3.63 -10.17
CA LEU A 132 24.63 -4.91 -10.78
C LEU A 132 23.62 -5.93 -10.22
N MET A 133 22.95 -6.64 -11.12
CA MET A 133 21.92 -7.62 -10.79
C MET A 133 22.27 -8.95 -11.43
N ILE A 134 22.35 -10.01 -10.62
CA ILE A 134 22.60 -11.37 -11.07
C ILE A 134 21.50 -12.26 -10.49
N PHE A 135 20.84 -13.06 -11.33
CA PHE A 135 19.64 -13.79 -10.93
C PHE A 135 19.48 -15.06 -11.76
N PRO A 136 18.87 -16.13 -11.23
CA PRO A 136 18.49 -17.30 -12.02
C PRO A 136 17.64 -16.90 -13.24
N TRP A 137 18.06 -17.30 -14.43
CA TRP A 137 17.37 -16.92 -15.67
C TRP A 137 16.09 -17.73 -15.86
N ASP A 138 14.98 -17.05 -16.17
CA ASP A 138 13.67 -17.67 -16.41
C ASP A 138 13.27 -18.67 -15.31
N ASN A 139 13.44 -18.22 -14.07
CA ASN A 139 13.21 -19.01 -12.87
C ASN A 139 12.55 -18.13 -11.78
N PRO A 140 11.41 -18.56 -11.20
CA PRO A 140 10.72 -17.80 -10.16
C PRO A 140 11.50 -17.73 -8.83
N ASP A 141 12.45 -18.63 -8.59
CA ASP A 141 13.26 -18.64 -7.38
C ASP A 141 14.21 -17.43 -7.33
N THR A 142 14.01 -16.58 -6.33
CA THR A 142 14.82 -15.37 -6.05
C THR A 142 15.85 -15.59 -4.94
N SER A 143 15.93 -16.79 -4.36
CA SER A 143 16.86 -17.10 -3.25
C SER A 143 18.33 -16.98 -3.63
N ARG A 144 18.62 -16.91 -4.94
CA ARG A 144 19.97 -16.77 -5.52
C ARG A 144 20.18 -15.40 -6.19
N ASP A 145 19.23 -14.47 -6.06
CA ASP A 145 19.39 -13.12 -6.59
C ASP A 145 20.52 -12.39 -5.84
N ILE A 146 21.43 -11.77 -6.58
CA ILE A 146 22.52 -10.94 -6.08
C ILE A 146 22.31 -9.55 -6.67
N VAL A 147 22.08 -8.56 -5.81
CA VAL A 147 21.83 -7.17 -6.20
C VAL A 147 22.83 -6.28 -5.47
N ILE A 148 23.72 -5.66 -6.23
CA ILE A 148 24.84 -4.85 -5.71
C ILE A 148 24.63 -3.41 -6.15
N PRO A 149 24.39 -2.45 -5.23
CA PRO A 149 24.26 -1.04 -5.59
C PRO A 149 25.60 -0.50 -6.10
N LEU A 150 25.54 0.36 -7.11
CA LEU A 150 26.71 1.01 -7.71
C LEU A 150 26.69 2.51 -7.40
N THR A 151 27.79 3.06 -6.89
CA THR A 151 27.92 4.51 -6.66
C THR A 151 28.99 5.11 -7.57
N PHE A 152 28.83 6.40 -7.89
CA PHE A 152 29.64 7.09 -8.87
C PHE A 152 30.29 8.33 -8.27
N LYS A 153 31.53 8.59 -8.67
CA LYS A 153 32.32 9.71 -8.15
C LYS A 153 31.61 11.03 -8.42
N GLY A 154 31.40 11.82 -7.37
CA GLY A 154 30.76 13.14 -7.46
C GLY A 154 29.25 13.11 -7.72
N ILE A 155 28.59 11.95 -7.63
CA ILE A 155 27.14 11.82 -7.81
C ILE A 155 26.53 11.29 -6.51
N THR A 156 25.60 12.05 -5.94
CA THR A 156 24.77 11.55 -4.84
C THR A 156 23.73 10.59 -5.40
N THR A 157 23.90 9.29 -5.16
CA THR A 157 22.95 8.27 -5.62
C THR A 157 21.82 8.07 -4.60
N PRO A 158 20.56 7.87 -5.02
CA PRO A 158 19.48 7.52 -4.11
C PRO A 158 19.77 6.22 -3.36
N ALA A 159 19.37 6.12 -2.08
CA ALA A 159 19.59 4.90 -1.30
C ALA A 159 18.97 3.65 -1.96
N PRO A 160 19.56 2.45 -1.79
CA PRO A 160 19.05 1.21 -2.37
C PRO A 160 17.57 0.95 -2.05
N VAL A 161 16.81 0.39 -2.99
CA VAL A 161 15.35 0.20 -2.87
C VAL A 161 14.98 -0.72 -1.71
N ASP A 162 15.87 -1.62 -1.33
CA ASP A 162 15.67 -2.59 -0.24
C ASP A 162 16.29 -2.10 1.08
N GLY A 163 17.13 -1.06 1.05
CA GLY A 163 17.93 -0.63 2.19
C GLY A 163 19.16 -1.50 2.46
N ALA A 164 19.94 -1.13 3.48
CA ALA A 164 21.15 -1.81 3.93
C ALA A 164 21.53 -1.32 5.34
N LEU A 165 22.42 -2.05 6.00
CA LEU A 165 23.21 -1.54 7.12
C LEU A 165 24.56 -1.09 6.57
N ALA A 166 24.88 0.19 6.72
CA ALA A 166 26.22 0.74 6.53
C ALA A 166 26.94 0.72 7.87
N TRP A 167 27.84 -0.25 8.07
CA TRP A 167 28.54 -0.45 9.34
C TRP A 167 29.85 -1.20 9.16
N GLY A 168 30.94 -0.62 9.68
CA GLY A 168 32.29 -1.11 9.50
C GLY A 168 32.78 -2.10 10.56
N PHE A 169 31.95 -2.51 11.51
CA PHE A 169 32.38 -3.27 12.68
C PHE A 169 33.24 -2.44 13.66
N LYS A 170 34.54 -2.28 13.44
CA LYS A 170 35.46 -1.51 14.28
C LYS A 170 36.67 -1.01 13.49
N GLY A 171 36.86 0.31 13.41
CA GLY A 171 37.93 0.94 12.64
C GLY A 171 39.31 0.41 12.99
N ALA A 172 39.66 0.44 14.28
CA ALA A 172 40.97 -0.03 14.76
C ALA A 172 41.24 -1.52 14.45
N TRP A 173 40.21 -2.37 14.45
CA TRP A 173 40.36 -3.77 14.05
C TRP A 173 40.63 -3.90 12.57
N ARG A 174 39.86 -3.19 11.73
CA ARG A 174 40.12 -3.19 10.29
C ARG A 174 41.54 -2.68 9.99
N SER A 175 41.97 -1.59 10.64
CA SER A 175 43.32 -1.03 10.49
C SER A 175 44.40 -2.05 10.86
N TYR A 176 44.22 -2.75 11.99
CA TYR A 176 45.12 -3.81 12.42
C TYR A 176 45.23 -4.94 11.40
N ILE A 177 44.10 -5.45 10.88
CA ILE A 177 44.11 -6.51 9.88
C ILE A 177 44.75 -6.02 8.57
N THR A 178 44.50 -4.79 8.14
CA THR A 178 45.13 -4.25 6.91
C THR A 178 46.64 -4.02 7.03
N GLY A 179 47.23 -4.11 8.23
CA GLY A 179 48.68 -4.00 8.46
C GLY A 179 49.51 -5.18 7.93
N GLY A 180 48.85 -6.27 7.50
CA GLY A 180 49.53 -7.43 6.89
C GLY A 180 48.64 -8.66 6.70
N GLY A 181 47.36 -8.56 7.01
CA GLY A 181 46.34 -9.56 6.78
C GLY A 181 45.37 -9.20 5.65
N THR A 182 44.25 -9.91 5.61
CA THR A 182 43.23 -9.80 4.56
C THR A 182 41.85 -9.62 5.18
N ILE A 183 41.05 -8.73 4.57
CA ILE A 183 39.63 -8.58 4.85
C ILE A 183 38.87 -8.98 3.58
N THR A 184 37.89 -9.87 3.70
CA THR A 184 37.14 -10.43 2.57
C THR A 184 35.64 -10.38 2.81
N PRO A 185 34.95 -9.33 2.32
CA PRO A 185 33.50 -9.33 2.17
C PRO A 185 33.05 -10.39 1.16
N SER A 186 31.93 -11.05 1.43
CA SER A 186 31.33 -12.10 0.61
C SER A 186 29.86 -12.25 0.94
N GLN A 187 29.15 -13.15 0.23
CA GLN A 187 27.73 -13.46 0.46
C GLN A 187 26.81 -12.22 0.43
N GLY A 188 27.16 -11.23 -0.38
CA GLY A 188 26.42 -9.97 -0.52
C GLY A 188 27.02 -8.79 0.25
N ALA A 189 27.83 -9.01 1.28
CA ALA A 189 28.54 -7.91 1.93
C ALA A 189 29.58 -7.31 0.97
N THR A 190 29.66 -5.99 0.92
CA THR A 190 30.64 -5.24 0.12
C THR A 190 31.33 -4.18 0.95
N TYR A 191 32.46 -3.65 0.48
CA TYR A 191 33.03 -2.44 1.04
C TYR A 191 32.16 -1.23 0.71
N ASP A 192 32.05 -0.32 1.67
CA ASP A 192 31.54 1.03 1.47
C ASP A 192 32.72 1.96 1.21
N THR A 193 33.08 2.16 -0.06
CA THR A 193 34.24 3.02 -0.40
C THR A 193 33.93 4.51 -0.33
N SER A 194 32.68 4.91 -0.04
CA SER A 194 32.36 6.33 0.15
C SER A 194 32.99 6.92 1.42
N GLY A 195 33.40 6.05 2.36
CA GLY A 195 34.16 6.40 3.56
C GLY A 195 35.68 6.42 3.35
N GLN A 196 36.44 6.55 4.44
CA GLN A 196 37.90 6.44 4.40
C GLN A 196 38.37 5.00 4.63
N ALA A 197 39.46 4.62 3.96
CA ALA A 197 40.13 3.35 4.19
C ALA A 197 40.70 3.28 5.63
N PRO A 198 40.60 2.13 6.32
CA PRO A 198 40.00 0.88 5.87
C PRO A 198 38.47 0.96 5.85
N TYR A 199 37.90 0.68 4.67
CA TYR A 199 36.52 0.97 4.35
C TYR A 199 35.54 0.18 5.24
N PRO A 200 34.42 0.80 5.68
CA PRO A 200 33.31 0.08 6.31
C PRO A 200 32.61 -0.86 5.32
N TYR A 201 31.51 -1.50 5.75
CA TYR A 201 30.79 -2.47 4.93
C TYR A 201 29.34 -2.06 4.69
N PHE A 202 28.82 -2.41 3.52
CA PHE A 202 27.39 -2.51 3.28
C PHE A 202 26.93 -3.95 3.50
N TRP A 203 25.94 -4.12 4.36
CA TRP A 203 25.25 -5.39 4.60
C TRP A 203 23.87 -5.31 3.94
N PRO A 204 23.58 -6.13 2.91
CA PRO A 204 22.33 -6.00 2.18
C PRO A 204 21.13 -6.36 3.05
N PHE A 205 20.04 -5.63 2.88
CA PHE A 205 18.75 -5.98 3.48
C PHE A 205 18.27 -7.36 3.05
N LYS A 206 17.60 -8.06 3.97
CA LYS A 206 16.90 -9.32 3.72
C LYS A 206 15.40 -9.16 3.94
N THR A 207 15.01 -8.81 5.16
CA THR A 207 13.62 -8.64 5.59
C THR A 207 13.57 -7.67 6.77
N ALA A 208 12.43 -7.01 6.99
CA ALA A 208 12.20 -6.28 8.22
C ALA A 208 10.72 -6.23 8.62
N SER A 209 10.50 -5.99 9.90
CA SER A 209 9.25 -5.47 10.45
C SER A 209 9.57 -4.20 11.25
N TYR A 210 8.69 -3.20 11.19
CA TYR A 210 8.78 -2.02 12.03
C TYR A 210 7.41 -1.40 12.24
N ASP A 211 7.06 -1.20 13.51
CA ASP A 211 5.83 -0.53 13.91
C ASP A 211 6.17 0.84 14.54
N PRO A 212 5.93 1.96 13.84
CA PRO A 212 6.23 3.29 14.35
C PRO A 212 5.39 3.68 15.57
N ARG A 213 4.25 3.00 15.81
CA ARG A 213 3.36 3.24 16.96
C ARG A 213 4.01 2.74 18.25
N THR A 214 4.67 1.58 18.18
CA THR A 214 5.34 0.96 19.32
C THR A 214 6.83 1.25 19.37
N GLY A 215 7.43 1.71 18.27
CA GLY A 215 8.87 1.89 18.13
C GLY A 215 9.65 0.57 18.08
N ARG A 216 8.98 -0.57 17.86
CA ARG A 216 9.61 -1.89 17.78
C ARG A 216 9.87 -2.29 16.33
N GLY A 217 10.99 -2.95 16.10
CA GLY A 217 11.27 -3.56 14.81
C GLY A 217 12.36 -4.61 14.86
N GLU A 218 12.42 -5.42 13.82
CA GLU A 218 13.51 -6.34 13.55
C GLU A 218 13.93 -6.18 12.09
N VAL A 219 15.24 -6.08 11.83
CA VAL A 219 15.81 -5.98 10.49
C VAL A 219 16.83 -7.08 10.31
N GLN A 220 16.58 -8.00 9.40
CA GLN A 220 17.52 -9.04 9.02
C GLN A 220 18.31 -8.60 7.79
N LEU A 221 19.62 -8.82 7.85
CA LEU A 221 20.56 -8.48 6.79
C LEU A 221 21.31 -9.74 6.36
N THR A 222 21.84 -9.72 5.15
CA THR A 222 22.71 -10.75 4.59
C THR A 222 24.16 -10.26 4.56
N GLY A 223 25.08 -11.11 4.10
CA GLY A 223 26.49 -10.77 3.97
C GLY A 223 27.38 -11.47 4.98
N LYS A 224 28.64 -11.62 4.60
CA LYS A 224 29.71 -12.16 5.45
C LYS A 224 30.99 -11.36 5.23
N VAL A 225 31.70 -11.02 6.28
CA VAL A 225 33.06 -10.47 6.22
C VAL A 225 33.99 -11.41 6.98
N ASN A 226 35.02 -11.90 6.31
CA ASN A 226 36.09 -12.70 6.90
C ASN A 226 37.37 -11.87 7.07
N PHE A 227 38.09 -12.12 8.14
CA PHE A 227 39.36 -11.50 8.48
C PHE A 227 40.41 -12.61 8.70
N SER A 228 41.60 -12.44 8.15
CA SER A 228 42.75 -13.31 8.40
C SER A 228 44.03 -12.50 8.53
N TYR A 229 44.96 -12.95 9.36
CA TYR A 229 46.28 -12.36 9.53
C TYR A 229 47.26 -13.42 10.02
N GLU A 230 47.96 -14.07 9.09
CA GLU A 230 48.80 -15.24 9.40
C GLU A 230 49.95 -14.95 10.35
N ALA A 231 50.60 -13.80 10.23
CA ALA A 231 51.70 -13.39 11.12
C ALA A 231 51.25 -13.22 12.58
N HIS A 232 49.95 -13.01 12.81
CA HIS A 232 49.35 -12.93 14.13
C HIS A 232 48.45 -14.15 14.43
N THR A 233 48.59 -15.23 13.65
CA THR A 233 47.87 -16.50 13.83
C THR A 233 46.33 -16.35 13.84
N ILE A 234 45.81 -15.39 13.08
CA ILE A 234 44.37 -15.22 12.85
C ILE A 234 44.05 -15.95 11.55
N TRP A 235 43.60 -17.20 11.63
CA TRP A 235 43.37 -18.01 10.42
C TRP A 235 42.02 -17.73 9.79
N ASP A 236 41.01 -17.54 10.64
CA ASP A 236 39.68 -17.11 10.22
C ASP A 236 39.01 -16.36 11.38
N TYR A 237 38.40 -15.22 11.08
CA TYR A 237 37.44 -14.56 11.95
C TYR A 237 36.31 -14.06 11.05
N GLY A 238 35.09 -14.53 11.27
CA GLY A 238 33.95 -14.23 10.43
C GLY A 238 32.84 -13.50 11.19
N LEU A 239 32.28 -12.46 10.57
CA LEU A 239 30.97 -11.92 10.90
C LEU A 239 30.03 -12.13 9.74
N ALA A 240 28.83 -12.65 9.99
CA ALA A 240 27.82 -12.87 8.97
C ALA A 240 26.40 -12.56 9.46
N ASN A 241 25.51 -12.32 8.50
CA ASN A 241 24.06 -12.22 8.68
C ASN A 241 23.64 -11.34 9.87
N PRO A 242 23.96 -10.04 9.86
CA PRO A 242 23.56 -9.17 10.95
C PRO A 242 22.04 -9.12 11.10
N LYS A 243 21.56 -8.99 12.32
CA LYS A 243 20.15 -8.77 12.64
C LYS A 243 20.05 -7.66 13.67
N VAL A 244 19.33 -6.60 13.37
CA VAL A 244 19.11 -5.48 14.30
C VAL A 244 17.72 -5.57 14.90
N VAL A 245 17.64 -5.60 16.23
CA VAL A 245 16.39 -5.45 16.98
C VAL A 245 16.30 -4.01 17.48
N ILE A 246 15.19 -3.33 17.20
CA ILE A 246 14.91 -1.95 17.59
C ILE A 246 13.89 -1.96 18.73
N ASN A 247 14.21 -1.27 19.82
CA ASN A 247 13.39 -1.17 21.02
C ASN A 247 12.71 0.22 21.13
N PRO A 248 11.58 0.34 21.87
CA PRO A 248 10.82 1.59 21.99
C PRO A 248 11.58 2.76 22.62
N ASP A 249 12.62 2.47 23.40
CA ASP A 249 13.41 3.44 24.16
C ASP A 249 14.52 4.11 23.34
N GLY A 250 14.55 3.87 22.02
CA GLY A 250 15.60 4.37 21.14
C GLY A 250 16.89 3.56 21.21
N LYS A 251 16.88 2.39 21.84
CA LYS A 251 18.01 1.45 21.86
C LYS A 251 17.74 0.25 20.97
N GLY A 252 18.76 -0.57 20.77
CA GLY A 252 18.65 -1.81 20.04
C GLY A 252 19.78 -2.78 20.34
N VAL A 253 19.70 -3.96 19.72
CA VAL A 253 20.77 -4.97 19.76
C VAL A 253 21.08 -5.40 18.34
N LEU A 254 22.36 -5.36 17.97
CA LEU A 254 22.87 -5.98 16.76
C LEU A 254 23.33 -7.39 17.09
N TYR A 255 22.67 -8.38 16.49
CA TYR A 255 23.11 -9.75 16.46
C TYR A 255 23.95 -10.00 15.22
N ALA A 256 24.93 -10.89 15.32
CA ALA A 256 25.70 -11.37 14.17
C ALA A 256 26.08 -12.84 14.38
N THR A 257 26.17 -13.59 13.28
CA THR A 257 26.80 -14.91 13.29
C THR A 257 28.30 -14.74 13.29
N VAL A 258 28.95 -15.18 14.37
CA VAL A 258 30.39 -15.08 14.56
C VAL A 258 31.03 -16.45 14.45
N ASN A 259 32.20 -16.53 13.82
CA ASN A 259 33.08 -17.70 13.84
C ASN A 259 34.54 -17.24 13.98
N TYR A 260 35.40 -18.09 14.56
CA TYR A 260 36.84 -17.87 14.53
C TYR A 260 37.67 -19.16 14.61
N ALA A 261 38.89 -19.07 14.10
CA ALA A 261 39.98 -20.02 14.26
C ALA A 261 41.27 -19.23 14.49
N LEU A 262 41.77 -19.25 15.72
CA LEU A 262 42.85 -18.39 16.20
C LEU A 262 43.96 -19.21 16.86
N PHE A 263 45.18 -18.67 16.78
CA PHE A 263 46.39 -19.19 17.41
C PHE A 263 46.74 -20.62 16.93
N GLY A 264 47.82 -21.19 17.48
CA GLY A 264 48.31 -22.50 17.05
C GLY A 264 48.79 -22.49 15.60
N THR A 265 48.57 -23.60 14.88
CA THR A 265 48.89 -23.71 13.46
C THR A 265 47.62 -23.59 12.61
N LYS A 266 47.77 -23.26 11.32
CA LYS A 266 46.63 -23.15 10.39
C LYS A 266 45.80 -24.43 10.28
N THR A 267 46.44 -25.59 10.40
CA THR A 267 45.79 -26.91 10.33
C THR A 267 45.31 -27.41 11.69
N GLN A 268 45.78 -26.83 12.79
CA GLN A 268 45.36 -27.15 14.15
C GLN A 268 45.28 -25.87 14.99
N PRO A 269 44.24 -25.04 14.78
CA PRO A 269 44.04 -23.83 15.57
C PRO A 269 43.81 -24.18 17.03
N LYS A 270 44.29 -23.33 17.94
CA LYS A 270 44.14 -23.56 19.37
C LYS A 270 42.73 -23.20 19.85
N ASP A 271 42.23 -22.06 19.37
CA ASP A 271 40.94 -21.53 19.79
C ASP A 271 40.02 -21.51 18.56
N VAL A 272 38.90 -22.21 18.66
CA VAL A 272 37.91 -22.33 17.58
C VAL A 272 36.52 -22.04 18.15
N PHE A 273 35.76 -21.23 17.44
CA PHE A 273 34.39 -20.87 17.82
C PHE A 273 33.51 -20.70 16.59
N GLY A 274 32.22 -20.97 16.79
CA GLY A 274 31.21 -20.73 15.77
C GLY A 274 31.25 -21.69 14.58
N PRO A 275 30.35 -21.51 13.59
CA PRO A 275 29.46 -20.37 13.40
C PRO A 275 28.26 -20.33 14.36
N GLN A 276 28.10 -19.24 15.11
CA GLN A 276 26.99 -19.05 16.06
C GLN A 276 26.46 -17.61 16.05
N GLN A 277 25.14 -17.41 16.03
CA GLN A 277 24.53 -16.08 16.18
C GLN A 277 24.53 -15.67 17.65
N ILE A 278 25.08 -14.49 17.94
CA ILE A 278 25.18 -13.92 19.29
C ILE A 278 24.67 -12.48 19.31
N PRO A 279 24.19 -11.96 20.46
CA PRO A 279 24.02 -10.52 20.64
C PRO A 279 25.42 -9.92 20.61
N PHE A 280 25.76 -9.20 19.53
CA PHE A 280 27.13 -8.76 19.27
C PHE A 280 27.39 -7.35 19.81
N ALA A 281 26.42 -6.44 19.63
CA ALA A 281 26.54 -5.06 20.10
C ALA A 281 25.22 -4.50 20.62
N ASP A 282 25.32 -3.73 21.71
CA ASP A 282 24.24 -2.83 22.14
C ASP A 282 24.30 -1.55 21.30
N LEU A 283 23.13 -1.08 20.86
CA LEU A 283 22.98 0.09 20.01
C LEU A 283 22.19 1.19 20.71
N GLU A 284 22.57 2.44 20.47
CA GLU A 284 21.76 3.63 20.71
C GLU A 284 21.49 4.32 19.36
N PHE A 285 20.23 4.61 19.07
CA PHE A 285 19.82 5.28 17.84
C PHE A 285 19.77 6.80 18.01
N ASP A 286 20.06 7.52 16.92
CA ASP A 286 19.94 8.98 16.85
C ASP A 286 18.47 9.36 16.59
N GLY A 287 17.68 9.38 17.66
CA GLY A 287 16.25 9.64 17.61
C GLY A 287 15.42 8.45 17.12
N LYS A 288 14.14 8.71 16.84
CA LYS A 288 13.22 7.69 16.34
C LYS A 288 13.53 7.38 14.87
N PRO A 289 13.39 6.13 14.42
CA PRO A 289 13.48 5.81 12.99
C PRO A 289 12.53 6.68 12.16
N ALA A 290 13.08 7.35 11.16
CA ALA A 290 12.34 8.21 10.25
C ALA A 290 11.61 7.34 9.23
N VAL A 291 10.31 7.60 9.03
CA VAL A 291 9.45 6.83 8.13
C VAL A 291 8.98 7.70 6.97
N SER A 292 9.10 7.19 5.75
CA SER A 292 8.60 7.83 4.53
C SER A 292 8.01 6.76 3.61
N GLY A 293 6.68 6.63 3.61
CA GLY A 293 6.00 5.50 2.97
C GLY A 293 6.46 4.19 3.62
N LYS A 294 6.93 3.23 2.81
CA LYS A 294 7.51 1.96 3.32
C LYS A 294 8.98 2.07 3.76
N LYS A 295 9.64 3.19 3.52
CA LYS A 295 11.07 3.35 3.83
C LYS A 295 11.24 3.78 5.28
N VAL A 296 12.16 3.13 5.97
CA VAL A 296 12.57 3.45 7.33
C VAL A 296 14.08 3.67 7.36
N THR A 297 14.51 4.76 7.99
CA THR A 297 15.93 5.09 8.14
C THR A 297 16.22 5.52 9.57
N VAL A 298 17.31 5.01 10.14
CA VAL A 298 17.79 5.42 11.46
C VAL A 298 19.32 5.42 11.50
N LYS A 299 19.91 6.43 12.13
CA LYS A 299 21.35 6.47 12.39
C LYS A 299 21.66 5.79 13.73
N ILE A 300 22.75 5.06 13.77
CA ILE A 300 23.30 4.50 15.01
C ILE A 300 24.20 5.57 15.63
N LYS A 301 23.74 6.15 16.73
CA LYS A 301 24.48 7.18 17.49
C LYS A 301 25.67 6.57 18.22
N SER A 302 25.49 5.39 18.80
CA SER A 302 26.57 4.63 19.44
C SER A 302 26.34 3.13 19.29
N ALA A 303 27.45 2.38 19.23
CA ALA A 303 27.46 0.93 19.26
C ALA A 303 28.59 0.47 20.18
N VAL A 304 28.30 -0.46 21.08
CA VAL A 304 29.29 -1.00 22.02
C VAL A 304 29.17 -2.52 22.10
N LEU A 305 30.29 -3.23 22.29
CA LEU A 305 30.26 -4.67 22.45
C LEU A 305 29.40 -5.08 23.66
N THR A 306 28.59 -6.11 23.47
CA THR A 306 27.97 -6.86 24.58
C THR A 306 29.03 -7.70 25.31
N GLU A 307 28.63 -8.46 26.31
CA GLU A 307 29.50 -9.43 26.97
C GLU A 307 29.93 -10.54 26.00
N GLU A 308 28.98 -11.10 25.26
CA GLU A 308 29.19 -12.16 24.26
C GLU A 308 30.01 -11.66 23.06
N GLY A 309 29.75 -10.42 22.59
CA GLY A 309 30.52 -9.79 21.54
C GLY A 309 31.98 -9.57 21.95
N GLY A 310 32.22 -9.12 23.20
CA GLY A 310 33.55 -8.99 23.77
C GLY A 310 34.30 -10.32 23.85
N ALA A 311 33.63 -11.36 24.36
CA ALA A 311 34.21 -12.70 24.51
C ALA A 311 34.61 -13.35 23.18
N THR A 312 33.92 -13.03 22.08
CA THR A 312 34.20 -13.63 20.77
C THR A 312 35.24 -12.86 19.97
N LEU A 313 35.36 -11.54 20.14
CA LEU A 313 36.35 -10.75 19.41
C LEU A 313 37.77 -10.95 19.96
N ALA A 314 38.67 -11.43 19.10
CA ALA A 314 40.06 -11.71 19.44
C ALA A 314 40.21 -12.63 20.67
N ALA A 315 39.38 -13.68 20.76
CA ALA A 315 39.34 -14.62 21.88
C ALA A 315 39.23 -13.96 23.26
N GLY A 316 38.37 -12.93 23.39
CA GLY A 316 38.17 -12.20 24.65
C GLY A 316 39.14 -11.04 24.86
N GLY A 317 39.84 -10.60 23.81
CA GLY A 317 40.74 -9.44 23.87
C GLY A 317 40.01 -8.10 24.11
N TYR A 318 38.68 -8.07 23.98
CA TYR A 318 37.86 -6.89 24.20
C TYR A 318 36.80 -7.12 25.27
N LYS A 319 36.45 -6.06 25.99
CA LYS A 319 35.47 -6.10 27.08
C LYS A 319 34.11 -5.57 26.63
N LYS A 320 33.05 -5.97 27.34
CA LYS A 320 31.74 -5.32 27.28
C LYS A 320 31.89 -3.79 27.37
N GLY A 321 31.11 -3.06 26.57
CA GLY A 321 31.17 -1.60 26.51
C GLY A 321 32.26 -1.04 25.60
N THR A 322 33.11 -1.88 25.00
CA THR A 322 34.11 -1.41 24.03
C THR A 322 33.41 -0.74 22.85
N PRO A 323 33.77 0.51 22.48
CA PRO A 323 33.19 1.19 21.34
C PRO A 323 33.48 0.48 20.01
N LEU A 324 32.42 0.41 19.20
CA LEU A 324 32.42 -0.04 17.82
C LEU A 324 32.14 1.15 16.90
N ASP A 325 32.18 0.91 15.60
CA ASP A 325 31.83 1.93 14.63
C ASP A 325 30.34 2.27 14.72
N THR A 326 30.00 3.53 14.51
CA THR A 326 28.62 3.95 14.23
C THR A 326 28.22 3.56 12.81
N GLY A 327 26.95 3.74 12.47
CA GLY A 327 26.43 3.33 11.16
C GLY A 327 25.08 3.93 10.84
N THR A 328 24.56 3.59 9.67
CA THR A 328 23.18 3.93 9.27
C THR A 328 22.46 2.67 8.86
N LEU A 329 21.24 2.50 9.36
CA LEU A 329 20.35 1.43 9.00
C LEU A 329 19.20 2.01 8.17
N ALA A 330 19.08 1.54 6.93
CA ALA A 330 17.95 1.84 6.05
C ALA A 330 17.29 0.53 5.64
N PHE A 331 15.97 0.48 5.60
CA PHE A 331 15.23 -0.72 5.20
C PHE A 331 13.83 -0.36 4.71
N THR A 332 13.17 -1.32 4.06
CA THR A 332 11.74 -1.24 3.79
C THR A 332 10.97 -2.18 4.70
N ALA A 333 9.82 -1.72 5.20
CA ALA A 333 8.90 -2.52 5.99
C ALA A 333 7.46 -2.16 5.62
N ASP A 334 6.55 -3.10 5.85
CA ASP A 334 5.13 -2.77 5.86
C ASP A 334 4.85 -1.94 7.12
N ILE A 335 4.52 -0.67 6.90
CA ILE A 335 4.27 0.29 7.96
C ILE A 335 2.78 0.30 8.25
N PRO A 336 2.35 -0.09 9.47
CA PRO A 336 0.97 0.10 9.90
C PRO A 336 0.57 1.57 9.81
N SER A 337 -0.68 1.84 9.46
CA SER A 337 -1.21 3.20 9.47
C SER A 337 -0.93 3.87 10.82
N ALA A 338 -0.52 5.14 10.79
CA ALA A 338 -0.19 5.89 12.00
C ALA A 338 -1.40 6.05 12.95
N CYS A 339 -2.61 5.94 12.40
CA CYS A 339 -3.86 5.92 13.12
C CYS A 339 -4.68 4.72 12.65
N GLU A 340 -5.09 3.86 13.58
CA GLU A 340 -5.90 2.68 13.29
C GLU A 340 -7.38 2.98 13.54
N ALA A 341 -8.25 2.40 12.71
CA ALA A 341 -9.67 2.32 13.02
C ALA A 341 -9.86 1.31 14.15
N ASN A 342 -9.91 1.79 15.38
CA ASN A 342 -9.97 0.95 16.59
C ASN A 342 -11.41 0.66 17.06
N GLY A 343 -12.41 0.99 16.24
CA GLY A 343 -13.83 0.89 16.59
C GLY A 343 -14.31 1.95 17.61
N VAL A 344 -13.43 2.86 18.04
CA VAL A 344 -13.77 3.99 18.90
C VAL A 344 -13.67 5.28 18.09
N TYR A 345 -14.82 5.76 17.63
CA TYR A 345 -14.90 6.95 16.79
C TYR A 345 -15.38 8.17 17.60
N THR A 346 -14.62 9.26 17.56
CA THR A 346 -14.88 10.49 18.33
C THR A 346 -15.20 11.70 17.45
N LYS A 347 -15.15 11.53 16.13
CA LYS A 347 -15.50 12.55 15.13
C LYS A 347 -16.03 11.91 13.86
N GLY A 348 -16.61 12.71 12.98
CA GLY A 348 -17.21 12.23 11.74
C GLY A 348 -18.15 13.25 11.10
N ASN A 349 -18.87 12.81 10.07
CA ASN A 349 -19.98 13.54 9.47
C ASN A 349 -20.93 12.61 8.70
N LEU A 350 -22.14 13.11 8.44
CA LEU A 350 -23.08 12.55 7.48
C LEU A 350 -23.21 13.53 6.32
N LEU A 351 -22.93 13.09 5.10
CA LEU A 351 -23.20 13.85 3.88
C LEU A 351 -24.47 13.31 3.23
N TRP A 352 -25.54 14.11 3.23
CA TRP A 352 -26.83 13.73 2.67
C TRP A 352 -27.71 14.94 2.33
N GLY A 353 -28.18 15.01 1.08
CA GLY A 353 -28.89 16.15 0.53
C GLY A 353 -30.42 16.10 0.63
N PHE A 354 -30.97 15.11 1.36
CA PHE A 354 -32.37 14.70 1.31
C PHE A 354 -32.83 14.27 -0.09
N LYS A 355 -33.10 15.21 -1.00
CA LYS A 355 -33.53 14.93 -2.36
C LYS A 355 -33.12 16.06 -3.30
N ARG A 356 -32.34 15.74 -4.33
CA ARG A 356 -31.83 16.73 -5.30
C ARG A 356 -32.93 17.56 -5.94
N SER A 357 -34.00 16.94 -6.42
CA SER A 357 -35.10 17.68 -7.05
C SER A 357 -35.79 18.64 -6.09
N PHE A 358 -35.87 18.32 -4.80
CA PHE A 358 -36.41 19.22 -3.78
C PHE A 358 -35.48 20.41 -3.52
N ARG A 359 -34.16 20.17 -3.37
CA ARG A 359 -33.18 21.27 -3.23
C ARG A 359 -33.26 22.24 -4.42
N ASN A 360 -33.39 21.71 -5.63
CA ASN A 360 -33.52 22.52 -6.84
C ASN A 360 -34.85 23.28 -6.91
N TYR A 361 -35.96 22.64 -6.52
CA TYR A 361 -37.26 23.29 -6.45
C TYR A 361 -37.23 24.50 -5.50
N VAL A 362 -36.64 24.34 -4.32
CA VAL A 362 -36.46 25.44 -3.37
C VAL A 362 -35.51 26.49 -3.95
N GLY A 363 -34.36 26.10 -4.51
CA GLY A 363 -33.39 27.05 -5.08
C GLY A 363 -33.91 27.85 -6.29
N GLY A 364 -34.88 27.32 -7.04
CA GLY A 364 -35.47 27.97 -8.21
C GLY A 364 -36.45 29.11 -7.89
N GLY A 365 -36.98 29.19 -6.67
CA GLY A 365 -37.95 30.22 -6.28
C GLY A 365 -37.29 31.53 -5.82
N LYS A 366 -37.86 32.67 -6.24
CA LYS A 366 -37.40 33.99 -5.82
C LYS A 366 -37.72 34.22 -4.35
N GLY A 367 -36.70 34.59 -3.56
CA GLY A 367 -36.84 34.82 -2.12
C GLY A 367 -36.76 33.55 -1.27
N ASN A 368 -36.54 32.38 -1.90
CA ASN A 368 -36.33 31.13 -1.21
C ASN A 368 -34.93 31.04 -0.63
N SER A 369 -34.76 30.18 0.37
CA SER A 369 -33.43 29.88 0.92
C SER A 369 -33.32 28.44 1.38
N ILE A 370 -32.08 27.95 1.38
CA ILE A 370 -31.67 26.76 2.11
C ILE A 370 -30.59 27.24 3.06
N THR A 371 -30.78 27.02 4.36
CA THR A 371 -29.86 27.49 5.39
C THR A 371 -29.49 26.34 6.32
N ALA A 372 -28.29 26.42 6.89
CA ALA A 372 -27.80 25.42 7.83
C ALA A 372 -27.50 26.07 9.19
N SER A 373 -27.74 25.32 10.26
CA SER A 373 -27.48 25.75 11.64
C SER A 373 -26.97 24.58 12.48
N GLY A 374 -26.53 24.88 13.71
CA GLY A 374 -26.04 23.85 14.65
C GLY A 374 -24.81 23.09 14.16
N GLY A 375 -23.97 23.73 13.34
CA GLY A 375 -22.76 23.14 12.76
C GLY A 375 -22.97 22.35 11.45
N ALA A 376 -24.21 22.22 10.96
CA ALA A 376 -24.45 21.72 9.61
C ALA A 376 -23.94 22.71 8.55
N VAL A 377 -23.59 22.18 7.38
CA VAL A 377 -23.05 22.96 6.25
C VAL A 377 -23.75 22.55 4.95
N ILE A 378 -24.05 23.52 4.09
CA ILE A 378 -24.45 23.28 2.70
C ILE A 378 -23.17 23.29 1.86
N THR A 379 -22.86 22.16 1.23
CA THR A 379 -21.60 21.97 0.48
C THR A 379 -21.71 22.51 -0.95
N ASP A 380 -20.59 22.52 -1.66
CA ASP A 380 -20.50 22.75 -3.11
C ASP A 380 -20.62 21.46 -3.94
N ILE A 381 -20.97 20.34 -3.30
CA ILE A 381 -21.12 19.02 -3.92
C ILE A 381 -22.53 18.86 -4.49
N ASP A 382 -22.65 18.32 -5.69
CA ASP A 382 -23.92 18.04 -6.38
C ASP A 382 -24.82 19.29 -6.57
N VAL A 383 -24.19 20.45 -6.77
CA VAL A 383 -24.88 21.74 -6.96
C VAL A 383 -25.48 21.82 -8.37
N GLN A 384 -26.67 22.41 -8.47
CA GLN A 384 -27.26 22.88 -9.73
C GLN A 384 -27.33 24.40 -9.74
N ALA A 385 -26.84 25.02 -10.81
CA ALA A 385 -26.93 26.46 -10.99
C ALA A 385 -28.39 26.90 -11.00
N ASN A 386 -28.69 27.97 -10.28
CA ASN A 386 -30.02 28.56 -10.22
C ASN A 386 -29.92 30.09 -10.31
N PRO A 387 -30.93 30.77 -10.88
CA PRO A 387 -30.88 32.21 -11.12
C PRO A 387 -30.91 33.05 -9.84
N ASN A 388 -31.23 32.43 -8.70
CA ASN A 388 -31.41 33.13 -7.42
C ASN A 388 -30.19 33.03 -6.50
N GLY A 389 -29.13 32.33 -6.90
CA GLY A 389 -27.90 32.17 -6.12
C GLY A 389 -28.06 31.36 -4.82
N VAL A 390 -29.12 30.57 -4.68
CA VAL A 390 -29.34 29.73 -3.50
C VAL A 390 -28.37 28.56 -3.52
N ALA A 391 -27.69 28.28 -2.41
CA ALA A 391 -26.83 27.11 -2.29
C ALA A 391 -27.67 25.82 -2.23
N THR A 392 -27.48 24.92 -3.20
CA THR A 392 -28.27 23.68 -3.37
C THR A 392 -27.42 22.42 -3.32
N GLY A 393 -26.21 22.46 -2.77
CA GLY A 393 -25.37 21.27 -2.66
C GLY A 393 -25.85 20.30 -1.58
N LEU A 394 -25.18 19.16 -1.45
CA LEU A 394 -25.43 18.19 -0.38
C LEU A 394 -25.18 18.82 0.99
N HIS A 395 -25.84 18.29 2.02
CA HIS A 395 -25.71 18.82 3.37
C HIS A 395 -24.77 17.93 4.20
N GLN A 396 -23.83 18.55 4.90
CA GLN A 396 -22.94 17.87 5.84
C GLN A 396 -23.39 18.13 7.27
N TYR A 397 -23.82 17.08 7.97
CA TYR A 397 -24.23 17.12 9.38
C TYR A 397 -23.06 16.72 10.29
N PRO A 398 -22.75 17.51 11.34
CA PRO A 398 -21.62 17.24 12.23
C PRO A 398 -21.86 16.01 13.12
N PHE A 399 -20.80 15.27 13.44
CA PHE A 399 -20.84 14.15 14.37
C PHE A 399 -21.26 14.56 15.79
N ARG A 400 -22.02 13.69 16.47
CA ARG A 400 -22.24 13.78 17.92
C ARG A 400 -21.73 12.56 18.67
N SER A 401 -22.12 11.36 18.24
CA SER A 401 -21.76 10.12 18.94
C SER A 401 -21.89 8.91 18.01
N ALA A 402 -21.12 7.87 18.27
CA ALA A 402 -21.26 6.56 17.65
C ALA A 402 -21.24 5.44 18.69
N GLN A 403 -22.09 4.44 18.49
CA GLN A 403 -21.95 3.11 19.06
C GLN A 403 -21.58 2.18 17.91
N PHE A 404 -20.35 1.65 17.95
CA PHE A 404 -19.81 0.85 16.86
C PHE A 404 -19.57 -0.59 17.32
N THR A 405 -20.09 -1.55 16.56
CA THR A 405 -19.84 -2.98 16.79
C THR A 405 -18.99 -3.57 15.67
N SER A 406 -19.30 -3.23 14.41
CA SER A 406 -18.54 -3.62 13.22
C SER A 406 -18.83 -2.66 12.07
N GLU A 407 -18.09 -2.77 10.97
CA GLU A 407 -18.32 -1.97 9.75
C GLU A 407 -19.72 -2.14 9.14
N THR A 408 -20.43 -3.20 9.52
CA THR A 408 -21.80 -3.49 9.10
C THR A 408 -22.81 -3.38 10.25
N LYS A 409 -22.40 -2.94 11.44
CA LYS A 409 -23.28 -2.78 12.60
C LYS A 409 -22.83 -1.61 13.46
N PHE A 410 -23.49 -0.47 13.27
CA PHE A 410 -23.22 0.74 14.03
C PHE A 410 -24.45 1.65 14.09
N ASP A 411 -24.45 2.51 15.11
CA ASP A 411 -25.45 3.53 15.34
C ASP A 411 -24.71 4.86 15.53
N THR A 412 -24.93 5.82 14.65
CA THR A 412 -24.29 7.13 14.71
C THR A 412 -25.31 8.24 14.72
N SER A 413 -25.19 9.15 15.68
CA SER A 413 -25.97 10.38 15.76
C SER A 413 -25.16 11.57 15.27
N PHE A 414 -25.82 12.43 14.52
CA PHE A 414 -25.30 13.67 13.98
C PHE A 414 -26.14 14.85 14.50
N GLY A 415 -25.57 16.04 14.46
CA GLY A 415 -26.22 17.28 14.88
C GLY A 415 -26.58 18.17 13.70
N GLY A 416 -26.93 19.40 14.02
CA GLY A 416 -27.26 20.43 13.04
C GLY A 416 -28.65 20.27 12.42
N THR A 417 -29.07 21.32 11.73
CA THR A 417 -30.38 21.42 11.09
C THR A 417 -30.25 22.13 9.75
N ILE A 418 -30.91 21.59 8.72
CA ILE A 418 -31.11 22.24 7.42
C ILE A 418 -32.53 22.76 7.35
N THR A 419 -32.69 24.02 6.98
CA THR A 419 -33.99 24.68 6.81
C THR A 419 -34.18 25.08 5.36
N PHE A 420 -35.26 24.60 4.75
CA PHE A 420 -35.73 25.00 3.44
C PHE A 420 -36.88 25.98 3.63
N SER A 421 -36.81 27.16 3.00
CA SER A 421 -37.84 28.19 3.10
C SER A 421 -38.39 28.57 1.73
N TYR A 422 -39.72 28.62 1.62
CA TYR A 422 -40.44 29.01 0.41
C TYR A 422 -41.59 29.98 0.74
N PRO A 423 -41.30 31.29 0.91
CA PRO A 423 -42.29 32.28 1.33
C PRO A 423 -43.52 32.39 0.41
N ALA A 424 -43.32 32.32 -0.91
CA ALA A 424 -44.39 32.45 -1.89
C ALA A 424 -45.31 31.22 -1.99
N HIS A 425 -44.98 30.13 -1.30
CA HIS A 425 -45.73 28.88 -1.30
C HIS A 425 -46.31 28.62 0.09
N ASP A 426 -47.25 29.49 0.51
CA ASP A 426 -47.90 29.48 1.82
C ASP A 426 -46.95 29.67 3.01
N ASP A 427 -45.87 30.43 2.84
CA ASP A 427 -44.82 30.60 3.86
C ASP A 427 -44.31 29.26 4.41
N PHE A 428 -44.13 28.30 3.50
CA PHE A 428 -43.69 26.96 3.83
C PHE A 428 -42.25 26.95 4.32
N THR A 429 -42.01 26.24 5.43
CA THR A 429 -40.66 25.84 5.82
C THR A 429 -40.61 24.35 6.11
N VAL A 430 -39.48 23.71 5.77
CA VAL A 430 -39.13 22.37 6.20
C VAL A 430 -37.78 22.39 6.89
N GLN A 431 -37.74 21.85 8.10
CA GLN A 431 -36.52 21.64 8.85
C GLN A 431 -36.25 20.14 8.93
N ILE A 432 -35.01 19.75 8.64
CA ILE A 432 -34.50 18.40 8.84
C ILE A 432 -33.28 18.52 9.76
N GLY A 433 -33.38 17.95 10.96
CA GLY A 433 -32.38 18.11 12.01
C GLY A 433 -31.99 16.80 12.69
N ASN A 434 -30.82 16.84 13.33
CA ASN A 434 -30.27 15.78 14.19
C ASN A 434 -30.40 14.36 13.61
N PRO A 435 -29.87 14.10 12.39
CA PRO A 435 -30.03 12.78 11.80
C PRO A 435 -29.28 11.70 12.60
N ARG A 436 -29.86 10.50 12.67
CA ARG A 436 -29.26 9.31 13.27
C ARG A 436 -29.32 8.15 12.29
N VAL A 437 -28.17 7.55 12.01
CA VAL A 437 -28.04 6.41 11.10
C VAL A 437 -27.84 5.14 11.92
N VAL A 438 -28.72 4.16 11.73
CA VAL A 438 -28.63 2.84 12.34
C VAL A 438 -28.43 1.80 11.26
N VAL A 439 -27.40 0.96 11.40
CA VAL A 439 -27.00 -0.05 10.42
C VAL A 439 -26.99 -1.42 11.06
N ASP A 440 -27.58 -2.41 10.38
CA ASP A 440 -27.49 -3.83 10.73
C ASP A 440 -27.36 -4.68 9.46
N GLY A 441 -26.16 -5.18 9.20
CA GLY A 441 -25.82 -5.93 8.01
C GLY A 441 -25.83 -5.04 6.76
N LYS A 442 -26.66 -5.41 5.78
CA LYS A 442 -26.81 -4.69 4.50
C LYS A 442 -27.99 -3.70 4.50
N ALA A 443 -28.70 -3.58 5.61
CA ALA A 443 -29.86 -2.71 5.75
C ALA A 443 -29.66 -1.73 6.89
N GLY A 444 -30.42 -0.64 6.85
CA GLY A 444 -30.43 0.32 7.94
C GLY A 444 -31.55 1.33 7.80
N SER A 445 -31.51 2.32 8.67
CA SER A 445 -32.49 3.40 8.72
C SER A 445 -31.82 4.71 9.06
N LEU A 446 -32.29 5.79 8.42
CA LEU A 446 -31.97 7.16 8.79
C LEU A 446 -33.18 7.75 9.52
N PHE A 447 -32.97 8.10 10.77
CA PHE A 447 -33.93 8.84 11.61
C PHE A 447 -33.59 10.32 11.58
N ALA A 448 -34.57 11.20 11.69
CA ALA A 448 -34.35 12.65 11.81
C ALA A 448 -35.50 13.34 12.51
N ASP A 449 -35.24 14.54 13.02
CA ASP A 449 -36.29 15.49 13.39
C ASP A 449 -36.78 16.19 12.13
N VAL A 450 -38.10 16.22 11.93
CA VAL A 450 -38.74 16.89 10.79
C VAL A 450 -39.81 17.84 11.29
N GLU A 451 -39.71 19.10 10.89
CA GLU A 451 -40.73 20.11 11.15
C GLU A 451 -41.11 20.80 9.84
N LEU A 452 -42.40 20.74 9.51
CA LEU A 452 -43.02 21.42 8.39
C LEU A 452 -43.97 22.49 8.95
N THR A 453 -43.75 23.74 8.57
CA THR A 453 -44.67 24.85 8.87
C THR A 453 -45.25 25.41 7.58
N ALA A 454 -46.49 25.89 7.63
CA ALA A 454 -47.13 26.64 6.55
C ALA A 454 -48.23 27.54 7.15
N ASN A 455 -48.61 28.60 6.43
CA ASN A 455 -49.68 29.52 6.83
C ASN A 455 -51.03 28.81 6.94
N ALA A 456 -51.87 29.30 7.87
CA ALA A 456 -53.22 28.82 8.09
C ALA A 456 -54.10 29.10 6.85
N GLY A 457 -54.20 28.10 5.96
CA GLY A 457 -54.89 28.19 4.67
C GLY A 457 -54.19 27.41 3.55
N GLY A 458 -52.91 27.06 3.73
CA GLY A 458 -52.15 26.24 2.80
C GLY A 458 -52.62 24.78 2.76
N GLN A 459 -52.27 24.08 1.68
CA GLN A 459 -52.70 22.68 1.47
C GLN A 459 -51.98 21.67 2.38
N GLY A 460 -50.88 22.06 3.02
CA GLY A 460 -50.09 21.22 3.91
C GLY A 460 -50.45 21.46 5.37
N LYS A 461 -50.81 20.40 6.10
CA LYS A 461 -50.94 20.49 7.56
C LYS A 461 -49.54 20.64 8.18
N PRO A 462 -49.31 21.63 9.06
CA PRO A 462 -48.08 21.70 9.82
C PRO A 462 -47.83 20.39 10.58
N THR A 463 -46.58 19.92 10.54
CA THR A 463 -46.18 18.65 11.15
C THR A 463 -44.89 18.85 11.92
N LYS A 464 -44.79 18.27 13.12
CA LYS A 464 -43.55 18.23 13.89
C LYS A 464 -43.35 16.81 14.42
N GLN A 465 -42.31 16.14 13.95
CA GLN A 465 -41.95 14.79 14.34
C GLN A 465 -40.50 14.76 14.79
N THR A 466 -40.24 14.16 15.94
CA THR A 466 -38.89 14.03 16.50
C THR A 466 -38.42 12.58 16.31
N GLY A 467 -37.23 12.40 15.77
CA GLY A 467 -36.62 11.08 15.54
C GLY A 467 -37.47 10.13 14.69
N VAL A 468 -38.23 10.63 13.71
CA VAL A 468 -39.01 9.78 12.80
C VAL A 468 -38.07 8.95 11.93
N GLU A 469 -38.43 7.69 11.66
CA GLU A 469 -37.76 6.92 10.60
C GLU A 469 -38.04 7.58 9.25
N LEU A 470 -37.09 8.41 8.81
CA LEU A 470 -37.25 9.24 7.62
C LEU A 470 -36.93 8.44 6.36
N ALA A 471 -35.89 7.61 6.39
CA ALA A 471 -35.51 6.79 5.25
C ALA A 471 -35.08 5.37 5.63
N LYS A 472 -35.39 4.41 4.77
CA LYS A 472 -34.72 3.11 4.74
C LYS A 472 -33.43 3.24 3.96
N LEU A 473 -32.37 2.61 4.46
CA LEU A 473 -31.05 2.61 3.87
C LEU A 473 -30.70 1.22 3.34
N ASN A 474 -30.16 1.16 2.13
CA ASN A 474 -29.66 -0.05 1.50
C ASN A 474 -28.15 0.09 1.26
N PHE A 475 -27.39 -0.82 1.87
CA PHE A 475 -25.93 -0.85 1.82
C PHE A 475 -25.39 -1.88 0.81
N GLU A 476 -26.24 -2.56 0.04
CA GLU A 476 -25.84 -3.61 -0.89
C GLU A 476 -24.83 -3.15 -1.95
N SER A 477 -24.98 -1.91 -2.44
CA SER A 477 -24.06 -1.27 -3.37
C SER A 477 -23.12 -0.24 -2.72
N ALA A 478 -23.18 -0.10 -1.38
CA ALA A 478 -22.36 0.86 -0.67
C ALA A 478 -20.88 0.46 -0.72
N LYS A 479 -20.01 1.48 -0.77
CA LYS A 479 -18.55 1.28 -0.76
C LYS A 479 -18.03 1.63 0.62
N THR A 480 -17.42 0.64 1.27
CA THR A 480 -16.77 0.80 2.57
C THR A 480 -15.26 0.90 2.39
N SER A 481 -14.65 1.89 3.01
CA SER A 481 -13.20 2.03 3.14
C SER A 481 -12.83 2.28 4.60
N SER A 482 -11.79 1.61 5.08
CA SER A 482 -11.27 1.72 6.44
C SER A 482 -9.75 1.87 6.38
N ALA A 483 -9.25 3.09 6.57
CA ALA A 483 -7.83 3.42 6.49
C ALA A 483 -7.53 4.67 7.33
N ASP A 484 -6.30 4.77 7.85
CA ASP A 484 -5.81 5.95 8.59
C ASP A 484 -6.75 6.41 9.73
N GLY A 485 -7.41 5.45 10.38
CA GLY A 485 -8.34 5.70 11.47
C GLY A 485 -9.68 6.29 11.03
N VAL A 486 -10.01 6.24 9.74
CA VAL A 486 -11.27 6.72 9.16
C VAL A 486 -12.03 5.56 8.52
N LEU A 487 -13.27 5.35 8.96
CA LEU A 487 -14.26 4.52 8.29
C LEU A 487 -15.16 5.42 7.43
N THR A 488 -15.26 5.13 6.14
CA THR A 488 -16.20 5.82 5.22
C THR A 488 -17.09 4.79 4.54
N VAL A 489 -18.40 5.00 4.60
CA VAL A 489 -19.41 4.20 3.92
C VAL A 489 -20.17 5.13 2.97
N SER A 490 -19.91 5.02 1.68
CA SER A 490 -20.42 5.93 0.64
C SER A 490 -21.38 5.24 -0.32
N GLY A 491 -22.26 6.03 -0.97
CA GLY A 491 -23.23 5.51 -1.93
C GLY A 491 -24.31 4.65 -1.29
N VAL A 492 -24.70 4.97 -0.05
CA VAL A 492 -25.78 4.28 0.66
C VAL A 492 -27.10 4.75 0.07
N ALA A 493 -27.78 3.88 -0.66
CA ALA A 493 -29.06 4.22 -1.28
C ALA A 493 -30.12 4.46 -0.19
N ALA A 494 -30.91 5.53 -0.34
CA ALA A 494 -31.96 5.90 0.60
C ALA A 494 -33.33 5.98 -0.07
N THR A 495 -34.35 5.44 0.60
CA THR A 495 -35.76 5.56 0.18
C THR A 495 -36.62 6.07 1.33
N LEU A 496 -37.57 6.95 1.01
CA LEU A 496 -38.43 7.57 2.02
C LEU A 496 -39.26 6.51 2.76
N ALA A 497 -39.26 6.57 4.09
CA ALA A 497 -39.99 5.63 4.95
C ALA A 497 -41.25 6.24 5.57
N SER A 498 -41.35 7.57 5.64
CA SER A 498 -42.47 8.30 6.24
C SER A 498 -43.06 9.32 5.27
N ASP A 499 -44.34 9.14 4.94
CA ASP A 499 -45.19 10.05 4.17
C ASP A 499 -45.69 11.22 5.05
N ASP A 500 -46.04 10.92 6.30
CA ASP A 500 -46.51 11.90 7.28
C ASP A 500 -45.46 12.99 7.58
N ALA A 501 -44.17 12.66 7.48
CA ALA A 501 -43.06 13.60 7.73
C ALA A 501 -43.13 14.84 6.81
N PHE A 502 -43.77 14.72 5.65
CA PHE A 502 -43.97 15.81 4.70
C PHE A 502 -45.45 16.01 4.36
N ALA A 503 -46.34 15.85 5.34
CA ALA A 503 -47.78 16.09 5.19
C ALA A 503 -48.42 15.33 4.00
N GLY A 504 -47.86 14.18 3.61
CA GLY A 504 -48.33 13.38 2.47
C GLY A 504 -47.90 13.87 1.08
N TYR A 505 -47.06 14.89 0.97
CA TYR A 505 -46.54 15.36 -0.32
C TYR A 505 -45.62 14.36 -1.02
N TYR A 506 -44.98 13.50 -0.23
CA TYR A 506 -44.12 12.43 -0.73
C TYR A 506 -44.66 11.07 -0.32
N SER A 507 -44.57 10.11 -1.22
CA SER A 507 -44.98 8.73 -1.00
C SER A 507 -43.83 7.89 -0.42
N LYS A 508 -44.16 6.94 0.44
CA LYS A 508 -43.20 5.93 0.90
C LYS A 508 -42.57 5.20 -0.30
N GLY A 509 -41.29 4.90 -0.19
CA GLY A 509 -40.50 4.25 -1.23
C GLY A 509 -39.88 5.20 -2.26
N GLU A 510 -40.20 6.51 -2.21
CA GLU A 510 -39.55 7.47 -3.09
C GLU A 510 -38.04 7.49 -2.89
N LYS A 511 -37.31 7.55 -4.03
CA LYS A 511 -35.86 7.64 -4.00
C LYS A 511 -35.41 9.00 -3.47
N LEU A 512 -34.53 8.95 -2.49
CA LEU A 512 -33.81 10.08 -1.90
C LEU A 512 -32.37 10.10 -2.41
N ASP A 513 -31.62 11.13 -2.07
CA ASP A 513 -30.19 11.13 -2.39
C ASP A 513 -29.46 10.06 -1.60
N ASP A 514 -28.39 9.53 -2.18
CA ASP A 514 -27.52 8.59 -1.49
C ASP A 514 -26.80 9.29 -0.33
N ALA A 515 -26.62 8.55 0.77
CA ALA A 515 -25.92 9.02 1.96
C ALA A 515 -24.45 8.55 1.97
N THR A 516 -23.60 9.37 2.59
CA THR A 516 -22.23 8.97 2.97
C THR A 516 -22.01 9.20 4.45
N VAL A 517 -21.60 8.16 5.17
CA VAL A 517 -21.24 8.21 6.59
C VAL A 517 -19.73 8.15 6.73
N THR A 518 -19.15 9.10 7.46
CA THR A 518 -17.71 9.12 7.78
C THR A 518 -17.53 9.14 9.29
N LEU A 519 -16.75 8.20 9.83
CA LEU A 519 -16.39 8.08 11.25
C LEU A 519 -14.87 8.08 11.41
N GLY A 520 -14.34 8.85 12.36
CA GLY A 520 -12.90 9.00 12.61
C GLY A 520 -12.51 8.74 14.06
N ALA A 521 -11.45 7.97 14.25
CA ALA A 521 -10.77 7.83 15.54
C ALA A 521 -10.13 9.16 15.94
N GLU A 522 -9.78 9.31 17.22
CA GLU A 522 -9.24 10.59 17.72
C GLU A 522 -7.99 11.04 16.96
N CYS A 523 -7.09 10.12 16.62
CA CYS A 523 -5.84 10.40 15.91
C CYS A 523 -6.00 10.69 14.40
N SER A 524 -7.19 10.51 13.81
CA SER A 524 -7.33 10.54 12.35
C SER A 524 -7.46 11.96 11.80
N SER A 525 -7.34 12.13 10.49
CA SER A 525 -7.79 13.35 9.80
C SER A 525 -8.96 13.00 8.90
N LEU A 526 -10.11 13.66 9.09
CA LEU A 526 -11.26 13.42 8.22
C LEU A 526 -10.98 13.99 6.83
N PRO A 527 -11.42 13.32 5.75
CA PRO A 527 -11.43 13.91 4.43
C PRO A 527 -12.14 15.26 4.46
N ALA A 528 -11.57 16.27 3.80
CA ALA A 528 -12.34 17.47 3.50
C ALA A 528 -13.58 17.06 2.70
N ALA A 529 -14.71 17.76 2.90
CA ALA A 529 -15.87 17.60 2.02
C ALA A 529 -15.36 17.72 0.58
N ALA A 530 -15.58 16.69 -0.24
CA ALA A 530 -14.91 16.54 -1.53
C ALA A 530 -15.23 17.73 -2.47
N SER A 531 -14.41 18.77 -2.49
CA SER A 531 -14.38 19.74 -3.57
C SER A 531 -13.74 19.07 -4.78
N GLN A 532 -14.55 18.56 -5.72
CA GLN A 532 -14.01 18.12 -7.00
C GLN A 532 -13.71 19.34 -7.88
N SER A 533 -12.42 19.67 -7.97
CA SER A 533 -11.86 20.37 -9.13
C SER A 533 -12.08 19.52 -10.39
N GLY A 534 -12.66 20.12 -11.42
CA GLY A 534 -13.06 19.44 -12.65
C GLY A 534 -11.94 18.68 -13.36
N GLY A 535 -12.21 17.41 -13.68
CA GLY A 535 -11.48 16.61 -14.65
C GLY A 535 -12.45 16.15 -15.73
N SER A 536 -12.37 16.78 -16.91
CA SER A 536 -13.06 16.39 -18.13
C SER A 536 -12.66 14.97 -18.53
N GLY A 537 -13.63 14.06 -18.58
CA GLY A 537 -13.52 12.73 -19.19
C GLY A 537 -14.85 12.38 -19.84
N GLY A 538 -14.94 12.61 -21.16
CA GLY A 538 -16.17 12.49 -21.92
C GLY A 538 -16.61 11.05 -22.20
N GLY A 539 -17.94 10.88 -22.24
CA GLY A 539 -18.62 10.04 -23.23
C GLY A 539 -19.06 8.64 -22.80
N ALA A 540 -20.34 8.51 -22.43
CA ALA A 540 -21.28 7.57 -23.06
C ALA A 540 -22.71 7.94 -22.67
N SER A 541 -23.58 8.05 -23.67
CA SER A 541 -24.97 8.48 -23.57
C SER A 541 -25.85 7.45 -22.87
N GLY A 542 -26.66 7.91 -21.92
CA GLY A 542 -27.75 7.15 -21.32
C GLY A 542 -28.94 8.06 -21.09
N SER A 543 -29.70 8.29 -22.16
CA SER A 543 -31.01 8.94 -22.09
C SER A 543 -31.99 8.05 -21.34
N GLN A 544 -32.45 8.48 -20.17
CA GLN A 544 -33.74 8.08 -19.62
C GLN A 544 -34.25 9.15 -18.63
N GLU A 545 -35.15 9.97 -19.16
CA GLU A 545 -36.34 10.53 -18.51
C GLU A 545 -36.33 10.60 -16.97
N ASP A 546 -35.88 11.73 -16.42
CA ASP A 546 -36.31 12.23 -15.10
C ASP A 546 -37.48 13.20 -15.32
N LEU A 547 -38.54 12.69 -15.96
CA LEU A 547 -39.79 13.42 -16.15
C LEU A 547 -40.57 13.40 -14.83
N VAL A 548 -40.41 14.49 -14.09
CA VAL A 548 -41.35 14.95 -13.07
C VAL A 548 -42.80 14.72 -13.56
N PRO A 549 -43.66 13.98 -12.84
CA PRO A 549 -45.09 14.13 -13.06
C PRO A 549 -45.45 15.58 -12.73
N ALA A 550 -46.05 16.31 -13.67
CA ALA A 550 -46.57 17.63 -13.39
C ALA A 550 -47.51 17.54 -12.18
N LEU A 551 -47.20 18.29 -11.12
CA LEU A 551 -48.06 18.48 -9.96
C LEU A 551 -49.39 19.08 -10.46
N ASN A 552 -50.43 18.26 -10.56
CA ASN A 552 -51.78 18.71 -10.89
C ASN A 552 -52.43 19.35 -9.67
N PHE A 553 -52.16 20.64 -9.46
CA PHE A 553 -52.98 21.48 -8.58
C PHE A 553 -53.99 22.27 -9.42
N ARG A 554 -55.17 21.70 -9.63
CA ARG A 554 -56.40 22.48 -9.89
C ARG A 554 -57.57 21.84 -9.13
N PRO A 555 -58.36 22.62 -8.36
CA PRO A 555 -59.61 22.12 -7.79
C PRO A 555 -60.63 21.83 -8.90
N PRO A 556 -61.56 20.88 -8.70
CA PRO A 556 -62.48 20.47 -9.76
C PRO A 556 -63.55 21.55 -9.97
N LEU A 557 -63.52 22.18 -11.14
CA LEU A 557 -64.71 22.85 -11.67
C LEU A 557 -65.57 21.79 -12.35
N ALA A 558 -66.83 21.67 -11.90
CA ALA A 558 -67.84 20.86 -12.55
C ALA A 558 -68.17 21.43 -13.94
N ASN A 559 -68.11 20.59 -14.98
CA ASN A 559 -69.02 20.64 -16.13
C ASN A 559 -68.81 19.39 -16.97
N THR A 560 -69.79 18.49 -17.01
CA THR A 560 -70.80 18.36 -18.08
C THR A 560 -70.20 18.10 -19.45
N GLY A 561 -70.48 16.91 -19.98
CA GLY A 561 -70.49 16.68 -21.43
C GLY A 561 -69.27 15.95 -21.97
N SER A 562 -69.45 14.64 -22.16
CA SER A 562 -68.94 13.83 -23.28
C SER A 562 -67.47 13.96 -23.69
N ALA A 563 -66.72 12.88 -23.46
CA ALA A 563 -65.40 12.63 -24.04
C ALA A 563 -65.41 12.70 -25.59
N PRO A 564 -64.44 13.38 -26.23
CA PRO A 564 -64.16 13.21 -27.64
C PRO A 564 -62.83 12.48 -27.84
N PHE A 565 -62.74 11.21 -27.42
CA PHE A 565 -61.63 10.33 -27.84
C PHE A 565 -62.10 8.97 -28.38
N GLY A 566 -63.28 8.96 -29.00
CA GLY A 566 -63.71 7.90 -29.93
C GLY A 566 -63.52 8.22 -31.42
N LEU A 567 -62.84 9.32 -31.78
CA LEU A 567 -62.78 9.80 -33.18
C LEU A 567 -61.38 10.05 -33.78
N VAL A 568 -60.29 9.85 -33.05
CA VAL A 568 -58.93 9.95 -33.65
C VAL A 568 -58.36 8.58 -34.02
N ALA A 569 -58.87 7.48 -33.43
CA ALA A 569 -58.53 6.11 -33.84
C ALA A 569 -59.41 5.57 -35.00
N THR A 570 -60.54 6.21 -35.30
CA THR A 570 -61.41 5.92 -36.46
C THR A 570 -61.11 6.81 -37.69
N GLY A 571 -60.30 7.87 -37.52
CA GLY A 571 -59.91 8.78 -38.61
C GLY A 571 -58.77 8.28 -39.49
N VAL A 572 -57.87 7.44 -38.98
CA VAL A 572 -56.70 6.93 -39.73
C VAL A 572 -57.02 5.63 -40.50
N LEU A 573 -58.08 4.91 -40.13
CA LEU A 573 -58.57 3.72 -40.85
C LEU A 573 -59.58 4.03 -41.99
N LEU A 574 -60.15 5.24 -42.02
CA LEU A 574 -61.04 5.72 -43.11
C LEU A 574 -60.30 6.49 -44.22
N VAL A 575 -59.07 6.98 -43.99
CA VAL A 575 -58.24 7.60 -45.04
C VAL A 575 -57.47 6.55 -45.86
N LEU A 576 -57.20 5.38 -45.30
CA LEU A 576 -56.54 4.27 -46.02
C LEU A 576 -57.51 3.36 -46.79
N SER A 577 -58.82 3.39 -46.49
CA SER A 577 -59.86 2.71 -47.28
C SER A 577 -60.45 3.59 -48.40
N GLY A 578 -60.30 4.93 -48.34
CA GLY A 578 -60.73 5.86 -49.39
C GLY A 578 -59.76 6.00 -50.58
N ALA A 579 -58.45 5.84 -50.36
CA ALA A 579 -57.44 5.95 -51.43
C ALA A 579 -57.39 4.71 -52.36
N TRP A 580 -57.92 3.57 -51.92
CA TRP A 580 -57.94 2.33 -52.70
C TRP A 580 -59.16 2.24 -53.65
N LEU A 581 -60.27 2.91 -53.34
CA LEU A 581 -61.47 2.98 -54.21
C LEU A 581 -61.38 4.04 -55.32
N VAL A 582 -60.56 5.08 -55.16
CA VAL A 582 -60.35 6.11 -56.21
C VAL A 582 -59.31 5.67 -57.26
N HIS A 583 -58.40 4.75 -56.93
CA HIS A 583 -57.40 4.26 -57.88
C HIS A 583 -57.90 3.12 -58.80
N PHE A 584 -59.00 2.42 -58.44
CA PHE A 584 -59.66 1.41 -59.30
C PHE A 584 -60.90 1.92 -60.04
N GLY A 585 -61.57 2.99 -59.56
CA GLY A 585 -62.71 3.62 -60.25
C GLY A 585 -62.37 4.41 -61.53
N ARG A 586 -61.08 4.62 -61.82
CA ARG A 586 -60.61 5.43 -62.98
C ARG A 586 -60.07 4.62 -64.16
N ARG A 587 -60.19 3.28 -64.16
CA ARG A 587 -59.79 2.39 -65.29
C ARG A 587 -60.90 1.57 -65.95
N VAL A 588 -62.19 1.87 -65.72
CA VAL A 588 -63.32 1.19 -66.41
C VAL A 588 -64.28 2.17 -67.11
N ARG A 589 -63.78 3.30 -67.60
CA ARG A 589 -64.46 4.10 -68.65
C ARG A 589 -63.42 4.74 -69.57
N ARG A 590 -62.87 3.94 -70.47
CA ARG A 590 -62.43 4.27 -71.85
C ARG A 590 -61.79 3.03 -72.48
N SER A 591 -62.64 2.14 -72.95
CA SER A 591 -62.50 1.32 -74.16
C SER A 591 -63.91 0.94 -74.54
#